data_AF-A0AAV4AE74-F1
#
_entry.id   AF-A0AAV4AE74-F1
#
_cell.length_a   1.000
_cell.length_b   1.000
_cell.length_c   1.000
_cell.angle_alpha   90.00
_cell.angle_beta   90.00
_cell.angle_gamma   90.00
#
_symmetry.space_group_name_H-M   'P 1'
#
loop_
_entity.id
_entity.type
_entity.pdbx_description
1 polymer ?
#
loop_
_entity_poly.entity_id
_entity_poly.type
_entity_poly.pdbx_seq_one_letter_code
_entity_poly.pdbx_strand_id
1 'polypeptide(L)'
;MICKDEDSIVTVLCNWTTREVTVPENTCVGTVYELSGDALNEEAEDVHKRNLAIRSCQVTPDPLSHLEPLWLDSKAELDDQQAESLRDLLVEYQDVFAKSDLNLGNFTAVYHTIDTGQAAPIKQ
;
A
#
# COMPACT_ATOMS: atom_id res chain seq x y z
N MET A 1 -29.22 -6.02 16.68
CA MET A 1 -30.47 -6.25 15.95
C MET A 1 -30.26 -5.68 14.56
N ILE A 2 -30.03 -6.51 13.55
CA ILE A 2 -29.74 -6.03 12.18
C ILE A 2 -31.06 -6.06 11.43
N CYS A 3 -31.62 -4.88 11.16
CA CYS A 3 -32.75 -4.73 10.27
C CYS A 3 -32.34 -5.24 8.88
N LYS A 4 -33.03 -6.27 8.39
CA LYS A 4 -32.85 -6.77 7.02
C LYS A 4 -33.89 -6.07 6.14
N ASP A 5 -33.50 -4.95 5.57
CA ASP A 5 -34.18 -4.43 4.38
C ASP A 5 -33.62 -5.18 3.15
N GLU A 6 -34.49 -5.57 2.21
CA GLU A 6 -34.15 -6.43 1.06
C GLU A 6 -33.13 -5.81 0.09
N ASP A 7 -32.88 -4.49 0.19
CA ASP A 7 -31.90 -3.74 -0.60
C ASP A 7 -30.64 -3.31 0.20
N SER A 8 -30.41 -3.92 1.37
CA SER A 8 -29.25 -3.57 2.20
C SER A 8 -27.94 -4.20 1.69
N ILE A 9 -27.01 -3.36 1.25
CA ILE A 9 -25.64 -3.80 0.91
C ILE A 9 -24.88 -4.06 2.21
N VAL A 10 -24.54 -5.33 2.46
CA VAL A 10 -23.70 -5.71 3.59
C VAL A 10 -22.27 -5.28 3.31
N THR A 11 -21.78 -4.31 4.09
CA THR A 11 -20.38 -3.87 4.05
C THR A 11 -19.66 -4.35 5.31
N VAL A 12 -18.49 -4.96 5.15
CA VAL A 12 -17.64 -5.41 6.26
C VAL A 12 -16.50 -4.42 6.45
N LEU A 13 -16.34 -3.89 7.66
CA LEU A 13 -15.23 -3.03 8.03
C LEU A 13 -14.13 -3.87 8.70
N CYS A 14 -12.91 -3.82 8.17
CA CYS A 14 -11.76 -4.53 8.72
C CYS A 14 -10.72 -3.55 9.27
N ASN A 15 -10.23 -3.78 10.49
CA ASN A 15 -9.08 -3.07 11.06
C ASN A 15 -7.79 -3.77 10.65
N TRP A 16 -6.98 -3.13 9.80
CA TRP A 16 -5.68 -3.65 9.33
C TRP A 16 -4.50 -3.21 10.20
N THR A 17 -4.76 -2.54 11.33
CA THR A 17 -3.72 -2.11 12.27
C THR A 17 -3.56 -3.11 13.40
N THR A 18 -2.38 -3.13 14.03
CA THR A 18 -2.10 -3.94 15.23
C THR A 18 -2.65 -3.32 16.52
N ARG A 19 -3.33 -2.18 16.41
CA ARG A 19 -3.84 -1.41 17.56
C ARG A 19 -5.34 -1.58 17.67
N GLU A 20 -5.83 -1.53 18.90
CA GLU A 20 -7.26 -1.46 19.16
C GLU A 20 -7.83 -0.14 18.63
N VAL A 21 -8.92 -0.22 17.86
CA VAL A 21 -9.60 0.93 17.27
C VAL A 21 -11.00 0.99 17.83
N THR A 22 -11.34 2.10 18.47
CA THR A 22 -12.69 2.38 18.99
C THR A 22 -13.40 3.32 18.02
N VAL A 23 -14.56 2.91 17.52
CA VAL A 23 -15.41 3.77 16.69
C VAL A 23 -16.55 4.30 17.57
N PRO A 24 -16.64 5.61 17.81
CA PRO A 24 -17.72 6.18 18.62
C PRO A 24 -19.08 6.03 17.93
N GLU A 25 -20.13 6.01 18.73
CA GLU A 25 -21.51 5.99 18.24
C GLU A 25 -21.77 7.20 17.32
N ASN A 26 -22.50 6.99 16.23
CA ASN A 26 -22.78 7.99 15.18
C ASN A 26 -21.59 8.42 14.32
N THR A 27 -20.51 7.64 14.26
CA THR A 27 -19.41 7.89 13.32
C THR A 27 -19.79 7.45 11.90
N CYS A 28 -19.79 8.40 10.96
CA CYS A 28 -19.94 8.10 9.54
C CYS A 28 -18.59 7.65 8.95
N VAL A 29 -18.51 6.39 8.50
CA VAL A 29 -17.26 5.80 7.95
C VAL A 29 -17.09 6.10 6.46
N GLY A 30 -18.19 6.30 5.73
CA GLY A 30 -18.17 6.64 4.32
C GLY A 30 -19.56 6.65 3.70
N THR A 31 -19.64 7.21 2.49
CA THR A 31 -20.86 7.22 1.67
C THR A 31 -20.69 6.20 0.53
N VAL A 32 -21.76 5.46 0.23
CA VAL A 32 -21.82 4.52 -0.90
C VAL A 32 -22.83 5.07 -1.90
N TYR A 33 -22.52 4.97 -3.19
CA TYR A 33 -23.40 5.34 -4.28
C TYR A 33 -23.45 4.21 -5.30
N GLU A 34 -24.63 3.97 -5.86
CA GLU A 34 -24.82 3.01 -6.95
C GLU A 34 -24.29 3.61 -8.25
N LEU A 35 -23.40 2.89 -8.92
CA LEU A 35 -22.84 3.30 -10.21
C LEU A 35 -23.74 2.77 -11.34
N SER A 36 -24.81 3.51 -11.66
CA SER A 36 -25.56 3.31 -12.91
C SER A 36 -24.72 3.84 -14.08
N GLY A 37 -24.57 3.04 -15.14
CA GLY A 37 -23.75 3.38 -16.31
C GLY A 37 -24.13 4.72 -16.95
N ASP A 38 -23.10 5.43 -17.43
CA ASP A 38 -23.10 6.70 -18.18
C ASP A 38 -22.96 8.02 -17.37
N ALA A 39 -22.35 7.96 -16.19
CA ALA A 39 -21.76 9.14 -15.53
C ALA A 39 -20.25 8.96 -15.27
N LEU A 40 -19.50 8.61 -16.32
CA LEU A 40 -18.06 8.84 -16.32
C LEU A 40 -17.85 10.35 -16.53
N ASN A 41 -17.27 11.06 -15.55
CA ASN A 41 -15.97 11.74 -15.74
C ASN A 41 -15.69 13.02 -14.92
N GLU A 42 -16.45 13.45 -13.90
CA GLU A 42 -16.06 14.68 -13.16
C GLU A 42 -15.93 14.57 -11.62
N GLU A 43 -16.66 13.69 -10.94
CA GLU A 43 -16.55 13.60 -9.45
C GLU A 43 -15.65 12.45 -8.95
N ALA A 44 -15.33 11.47 -9.80
CA ALA A 44 -14.45 10.36 -9.45
C ALA A 44 -12.98 10.78 -9.24
N GLU A 45 -12.55 11.89 -9.85
CA GLU A 45 -11.21 12.45 -9.61
C GLU A 45 -11.08 13.08 -8.22
N ASP A 46 -12.15 13.66 -7.67
CA ASP A 46 -12.07 14.45 -6.44
C ASP A 46 -12.06 13.57 -5.18
N VAL A 47 -12.71 12.40 -5.24
CA VAL A 47 -12.63 11.36 -4.20
C VAL A 47 -11.28 10.64 -4.23
N HIS A 48 -10.70 10.43 -5.43
CA HIS A 48 -9.36 9.86 -5.56
C HIS A 48 -8.29 10.82 -5.01
N LYS A 49 -8.42 12.13 -5.25
CA LYS A 49 -7.54 13.16 -4.69
C LYS A 49 -7.66 13.25 -3.16
N ARG A 50 -8.85 13.12 -2.57
CA ARG A 50 -9.02 13.09 -1.10
C ARG A 50 -8.44 11.82 -0.44
N ASN A 51 -8.59 10.65 -1.06
CA ASN A 51 -7.98 9.41 -0.57
C ASN A 51 -6.44 9.37 -0.76
N LEU A 52 -5.91 10.05 -1.79
CA LEU A 52 -4.47 10.30 -1.90
C LEU A 52 -3.97 11.33 -0.88
N ALA A 53 -4.77 12.35 -0.54
CA ALA A 53 -4.37 13.39 0.40
C ALA A 53 -4.22 12.87 1.84
N ILE A 54 -4.99 11.85 2.24
CA ILE A 54 -4.80 11.17 3.55
C ILE A 54 -3.47 10.38 3.56
N ARG A 55 -2.94 9.99 2.39
CA ARG A 55 -1.62 9.36 2.25
C ARG A 55 -0.48 10.35 2.01
N SER A 56 -0.74 11.63 1.72
CA SER A 56 0.30 12.58 1.30
C SER A 56 0.98 13.34 2.44
N CYS A 57 0.80 12.93 3.70
CA CYS A 57 1.75 13.28 4.76
C CYS A 57 2.95 12.33 4.81
N GLN A 58 3.29 11.67 3.70
CA GLN A 58 4.67 11.24 3.51
C GLN A 58 5.42 12.47 3.01
N VAL A 59 6.01 13.22 3.95
CA VAL A 59 7.33 13.81 3.71
C VAL A 59 8.09 12.69 3.03
N THR A 60 8.35 12.74 1.72
CA THR A 60 9.15 11.68 1.10
C THR A 60 10.48 11.78 1.79
N PRO A 61 10.81 10.85 2.70
CA PRO A 61 12.12 10.85 3.29
C PRO A 61 13.09 10.71 2.12
N ASP A 62 14.30 11.23 2.26
CA ASP A 62 15.38 10.94 1.32
C ASP A 62 15.28 9.45 0.94
N PRO A 63 15.24 9.07 -0.36
CA PRO A 63 15.04 7.67 -0.77
C PRO A 63 16.04 6.71 -0.11
N LEU A 64 17.18 7.24 0.35
CA LEU A 64 18.20 6.49 1.07
C LEU A 64 18.09 6.57 2.59
N SER A 65 17.11 7.23 3.19
CA SER A 65 17.00 7.40 4.65
C SER A 65 17.08 6.10 5.47
N HIS A 66 16.54 5.00 4.95
CA HIS A 66 16.62 3.68 5.58
C HIS A 66 17.77 2.81 5.05
N LEU A 67 18.42 3.24 3.96
CA LEU A 67 19.55 2.57 3.31
C LEU A 67 20.88 3.31 3.51
N GLU A 68 20.87 4.45 4.21
CA GLU A 68 22.04 5.27 4.48
C GLU A 68 23.13 4.48 5.20
N PRO A 69 22.82 3.63 6.21
CA PRO A 69 23.84 2.78 6.82
C PRO A 69 24.48 1.82 5.81
N LEU A 70 23.65 1.19 4.96
CA LEU A 70 24.10 0.23 3.96
C LEU A 70 24.95 0.90 2.87
N TRP A 71 24.54 2.08 2.41
CA TRP A 71 25.30 2.87 1.44
C TRP A 71 26.63 3.34 2.03
N LEU A 72 26.64 3.84 3.27
CA LEU A 72 27.85 4.32 3.94
C LEU A 72 28.87 3.20 4.16
N ASP A 73 28.41 2.04 4.63
CA ASP A 73 29.26 0.86 4.85
C ASP A 73 29.84 0.34 3.53
N SER A 74 29.02 0.31 2.48
CA SER A 74 29.44 -0.16 1.15
C SER A 74 30.34 0.84 0.42
N LYS A 75 30.19 2.13 0.69
CA LYS A 75 30.97 3.21 0.06
C LYS A 75 32.45 3.21 0.49
N ALA A 76 32.77 2.66 1.65
CA ALA A 76 34.13 2.73 2.21
C ALA A 76 35.23 2.16 1.30
N GLU A 77 34.89 1.20 0.43
CA GLU A 77 35.81 0.51 -0.47
C GLU A 77 35.62 0.91 -1.95
N LEU A 78 34.77 1.90 -2.25
CA LEU A 78 34.39 2.29 -3.60
C LEU A 78 35.00 3.63 -4.03
N ASP A 79 35.30 3.75 -5.31
CA ASP A 79 35.60 5.06 -5.92
C ASP A 79 34.32 5.91 -6.07
N ASP A 80 34.48 7.20 -6.35
CA ASP A 80 33.35 8.14 -6.43
C ASP A 80 32.32 7.73 -7.50
N GLN A 81 32.76 7.14 -8.62
CA GLN A 81 31.89 6.74 -9.73
C GLN A 81 31.10 5.46 -9.39
N GLN A 82 31.75 4.52 -8.70
CA GLN A 82 31.13 3.32 -8.17
C GLN A 82 30.16 3.63 -7.03
N ALA A 83 30.50 4.60 -6.16
CA ALA A 83 29.62 5.04 -5.08
C ALA A 83 28.35 5.71 -5.61
N GLU A 84 28.44 6.43 -6.72
CA GLU A 84 27.29 7.01 -7.43
C GLU A 84 26.44 5.90 -8.10
N SER A 85 27.08 4.96 -8.80
CA SER A 85 26.39 3.81 -9.40
C SER A 85 25.67 2.94 -8.37
N LEU A 86 26.31 2.73 -7.21
CA LEU A 86 25.70 2.03 -6.08
C LEU A 86 24.50 2.80 -5.54
N ARG A 87 24.60 4.13 -5.44
CA ARG A 87 23.51 4.98 -4.97
C ARG A 87 22.28 4.80 -5.86
N ASP A 88 22.47 4.86 -7.17
CA ASP A 88 21.39 4.69 -8.15
C ASP A 88 20.75 3.31 -8.06
N LEU A 89 21.57 2.26 -7.91
CA LEU A 89 21.09 0.88 -7.74
C LEU A 89 20.26 0.71 -6.46
N LEU A 90 20.70 1.29 -5.35
CA LEU A 90 19.97 1.22 -4.08
C LEU A 90 18.65 1.98 -4.13
N VAL A 91 18.58 3.08 -4.87
CA VAL A 91 17.33 3.82 -5.10
C VAL A 91 16.39 3.02 -6.01
N GLU A 92 16.90 2.39 -7.06
CA GLU A 92 16.12 1.56 -7.99
C GLU A 92 15.46 0.37 -7.28
N TYR A 93 16.22 -0.32 -6.42
CA TYR A 93 15.77 -1.53 -5.72
C TYR A 93 15.47 -1.29 -4.23
N GLN A 94 15.10 -0.06 -3.85
CA GLN A 94 14.82 0.29 -2.46
C GLN A 94 13.63 -0.50 -1.86
N ASP A 95 12.73 -1.00 -2.70
CA ASP A 95 11.54 -1.74 -2.31
C ASP A 95 11.86 -3.16 -1.83
N VAL A 96 12.96 -3.75 -2.32
CA VAL A 96 13.49 -5.04 -1.90
C VAL A 96 13.88 -5.05 -0.41
N PHE A 97 14.33 -3.90 0.11
CA PHE A 97 14.85 -3.81 1.47
C PHE A 97 13.76 -3.52 2.49
N ALA A 98 13.96 -4.09 3.68
CA ALA A 98 13.12 -3.84 4.83
C ALA A 98 13.21 -2.38 5.28
N LYS A 99 12.06 -1.69 5.37
CA LYS A 99 12.01 -0.32 5.92
C LYS A 99 11.96 -0.30 7.45
N SER A 100 11.60 -1.41 8.07
CA SER A 100 11.53 -1.61 9.51
C SER A 100 11.47 -3.10 9.84
N ASP A 101 11.69 -3.47 11.11
CA ASP A 101 11.67 -4.87 11.57
C ASP A 101 10.38 -5.63 11.26
N LEU A 102 9.26 -4.92 11.08
CA LEU A 102 7.95 -5.49 10.74
C LEU A 102 7.66 -5.49 9.24
N ASN A 103 8.53 -4.89 8.43
CA ASN A 103 8.39 -4.78 6.99
C ASN A 103 9.52 -5.56 6.32
N LEU A 104 9.23 -6.74 5.77
CA LEU A 104 10.24 -7.63 5.18
C LEU A 104 10.80 -7.14 3.83
N GLY A 105 10.37 -5.97 3.33
CA GLY A 105 10.55 -5.56 1.94
C GLY A 105 9.45 -6.12 1.04
N ASN A 106 9.27 -5.53 -0.14
CA ASN A 106 8.33 -5.96 -1.16
C ASN A 106 8.96 -5.76 -2.54
N PHE A 107 9.16 -6.84 -3.29
CA PHE A 107 9.63 -6.77 -4.68
C PHE A 107 8.51 -7.18 -5.62
N THR A 108 8.08 -6.25 -6.47
CA THR A 108 6.91 -6.44 -7.34
C THR A 108 7.23 -6.66 -8.81
N ALA A 109 8.51 -6.63 -9.20
CA ALA A 109 8.89 -6.77 -10.60
C ALA A 109 8.86 -8.23 -11.10
N VAL A 110 8.78 -9.22 -10.21
CA VAL A 110 8.74 -10.64 -10.56
C VAL A 110 7.56 -11.32 -9.87
N TYR A 111 6.71 -11.97 -10.67
CA TYR A 111 5.60 -12.80 -10.21
C TYR A 111 5.84 -14.25 -10.63
N HIS A 112 5.67 -15.18 -9.68
CA HIS A 112 5.64 -16.60 -10.00
C HIS A 112 4.18 -17.05 -10.11
N THR A 113 3.76 -17.44 -11.31
CA THR A 113 2.45 -18.05 -11.49
C THR A 113 2.49 -19.47 -10.93
N ILE A 114 1.68 -19.73 -9.90
CA ILE A 114 1.47 -21.11 -9.43
C ILE A 114 0.49 -21.75 -10.39
N ASP A 115 0.94 -22.78 -11.11
CA ASP A 115 0.04 -23.59 -11.95
C ASP A 115 -0.82 -24.49 -11.05
N THR A 116 -2.02 -24.00 -10.75
CA THR A 116 -3.04 -24.77 -10.02
C THR A 116 -3.81 -25.73 -10.93
N GLY A 117 -3.51 -25.78 -12.24
CA GLY A 117 -4.18 -26.62 -13.21
C GLY A 117 -5.70 -26.41 -13.22
N GLN A 118 -6.44 -27.48 -12.87
CA GLN A 118 -7.90 -27.47 -12.74
C GLN A 118 -8.36 -27.65 -11.28
N ALA A 119 -7.45 -27.51 -10.31
CA ALA A 119 -7.78 -27.67 -8.91
C ALA A 119 -8.73 -26.55 -8.45
N ALA A 120 -9.88 -26.93 -7.90
CA ALA A 120 -10.82 -25.97 -7.35
C ALA A 120 -10.21 -25.27 -6.12
N PRO A 121 -10.45 -23.96 -5.92
CA PRO A 121 -10.03 -23.26 -4.72
C PRO A 121 -10.57 -23.94 -3.47
N ILE A 122 -9.70 -24.17 -2.48
CA ILE A 122 -10.12 -24.69 -1.18
C ILE A 122 -10.89 -23.58 -0.47
N LYS A 123 -12.14 -23.85 -0.05
CA LYS A 123 -12.89 -22.96 0.83
C LYS A 123 -12.43 -23.21 2.27
N GLN A 124 -11.91 -22.18 2.93
CA GLN A 124 -11.62 -22.18 4.37
C GLN A 124 -12.84 -21.71 5.17
#